data_AF-A0A9E2Z5R5-F1
#
_entry.id   AF-A0A9E2Z5R5-F1
#
_cell.length_a   1.000
_cell.length_b   1.000
_cell.length_c   1.000
_cell.angle_alpha   90.00
_cell.angle_beta   90.00
_cell.angle_gamma   90.00
#
_symmetry.space_group_name_H-M   'P 1'
#
loop_
_entity.id
_entity.type
_entity.pdbx_description
1 polymer ?
#
loop_
_entity_poly.entity_id
_entity_poly.type
_entity_poly.pdbx_seq_one_letter_code
_entity_poly.pdbx_strand_id
1 'polypeptide(L)'
;MSKRSAPDASRRNFLKGATIASAAALGTPVSANTPTSGLANARPKAMPPGPRLAAADSMPPPADPVSQTSSGGDFMVDVFKTLDIDYLAMNCASSFRGLHEAVINHGGNTKP
;
A
#
# COMPACT_ATOMS: atom_id res chain seq x y z
N MET A 1 -26.77 -4.94 12.65
CA MET A 1 -25.76 -3.99 13.14
C MET A 1 -24.77 -4.76 14.03
N SER A 2 -23.75 -5.37 13.42
CA SER A 2 -22.80 -6.24 14.14
C SER A 2 -21.86 -5.40 15.01
N LYS A 3 -21.83 -5.72 16.30
CA LYS A 3 -20.92 -5.12 17.28
C LYS A 3 -19.48 -5.41 16.85
N ARG A 4 -18.67 -4.36 16.65
CA ARG A 4 -17.21 -4.50 16.47
C ARG A 4 -16.64 -5.08 17.77
N SER A 5 -16.06 -6.28 17.69
CA SER A 5 -15.42 -6.91 18.85
C SER A 5 -14.24 -6.05 19.29
N ALA A 6 -14.20 -5.72 20.58
CA ALA A 6 -13.08 -4.99 21.17
C ALA A 6 -11.78 -5.80 21.01
N PRO A 7 -10.61 -5.16 20.85
CA PRO A 7 -9.35 -5.87 20.67
C PRO A 7 -9.08 -6.79 21.87
N ASP A 8 -8.93 -8.08 21.57
CA ASP A 8 -8.69 -9.15 22.53
C ASP A 8 -7.43 -8.87 23.39
N ALA A 9 -7.53 -9.16 24.68
CA ALA A 9 -6.48 -8.94 25.66
C ALA A 9 -5.18 -9.70 25.31
N SER A 10 -5.30 -10.81 24.59
CA SER A 10 -4.18 -11.62 24.09
C SER A 10 -3.20 -10.82 23.22
N ARG A 11 -3.70 -9.96 22.31
CA ARG A 11 -2.85 -9.14 21.43
C ARG A 11 -2.04 -8.10 22.20
N ARG A 12 -2.57 -7.57 23.30
CA ARG A 12 -1.87 -6.62 24.18
C ARG A 12 -0.82 -7.29 25.05
N ASN A 13 -1.02 -8.58 25.38
CA ASN A 13 -0.05 -9.33 26.16
C ASN A 13 1.18 -9.73 25.33
N PHE A 14 0.97 -10.00 24.03
CA PHE A 14 2.07 -10.25 23.09
C PHE A 14 3.07 -9.09 23.03
N LEU A 15 2.60 -7.84 22.94
CA LEU A 15 3.49 -6.67 22.85
C LEU A 15 4.19 -6.34 24.17
N LYS A 16 3.64 -6.78 25.31
CA LYS A 16 4.27 -6.63 26.64
C LYS A 16 5.41 -7.62 26.88
N GLY A 17 5.42 -8.78 26.20
CA GLY A 17 6.50 -9.75 26.30
C GLY A 17 7.83 -9.28 25.71
N ALA A 18 7.81 -8.28 24.82
CA ALA A 18 9.00 -7.76 24.14
C ALA A 18 9.77 -6.70 24.94
N THR A 19 9.28 -6.25 26.11
CA THR A 19 9.84 -5.11 26.85
C THR A 19 10.41 -5.44 28.24
N ILE A 20 10.40 -6.71 28.67
CA ILE A 20 10.91 -7.12 30.00
C ILE A 20 12.25 -7.86 29.87
N ALA A 21 13.25 -7.22 29.26
CA ALA A 21 14.63 -7.70 29.29
C ALA A 21 15.66 -6.57 29.56
N SER A 22 15.25 -5.47 30.22
CA SER A 22 16.10 -4.28 30.37
C SER A 22 16.30 -3.76 31.79
N ALA A 23 15.98 -4.53 32.85
CA ALA A 23 16.02 -3.98 34.22
C ALA A 23 16.81 -4.80 35.26
N ALA A 24 17.65 -5.76 34.87
CA ALA A 24 18.49 -6.49 35.83
C ALA A 24 19.84 -6.93 35.21
N ALA A 25 20.74 -5.97 34.95
CA ALA A 25 22.14 -6.29 34.64
C ALA A 25 23.07 -5.09 34.94
N LEU A 26 23.08 -4.60 36.19
CA LEU A 26 24.24 -3.87 36.71
C LEU A 26 25.26 -4.90 37.20
N GLY A 27 26.02 -5.50 36.29
CA GLY A 27 27.04 -6.48 36.65
C GLY A 27 27.66 -7.17 35.44
N THR A 28 28.87 -6.73 35.09
CA THR A 28 29.81 -7.32 34.11
C THR A 28 29.31 -7.44 32.66
N PRO A 29 30.09 -7.00 31.64
CA PRO A 29 29.74 -7.28 30.25
C PRO A 29 29.90 -8.79 30.00
N VAL A 30 28.80 -9.52 30.09
CA VAL A 30 28.70 -10.84 29.45
C VAL A 30 28.79 -10.58 27.95
N SER A 31 29.90 -10.98 27.36
CA SER A 31 30.02 -11.09 25.91
C SER A 31 28.92 -12.03 25.44
N ALA A 32 27.98 -11.52 24.64
CA ALA A 32 26.93 -12.30 24.03
C ALA A 32 27.57 -13.26 23.02
N ASN A 33 28.00 -14.43 23.49
CA ASN A 33 28.52 -15.49 22.66
C ASN A 33 27.32 -16.28 22.09
N THR A 34 26.48 -15.61 21.30
CA THR A 34 25.55 -16.31 20.42
C THR A 34 26.38 -16.93 19.31
N PRO A 35 26.43 -18.28 19.17
CA PRO A 35 26.95 -18.86 17.96
C PRO A 35 25.98 -18.46 16.83
N THR A 36 26.32 -17.42 16.08
CA THR A 36 25.77 -17.18 14.74
C THR A 36 26.35 -18.24 13.80
N SER A 37 26.06 -19.51 14.08
CA SER A 37 26.23 -20.61 13.14
C SER A 37 24.97 -20.67 12.28
N GLY A 38 24.81 -19.65 11.47
CA GLY A 38 23.97 -19.67 10.29
C GLY A 38 24.75 -18.89 9.27
N LEU A 39 25.48 -19.61 8.42
CA LEU A 39 26.01 -19.04 7.18
C LEU A 39 24.90 -18.18 6.61
N ALA A 40 25.15 -16.88 6.46
CA ALA A 40 24.31 -16.04 5.64
C ALA A 40 24.41 -16.65 4.24
N ASN A 41 23.55 -17.62 3.93
CA ASN A 41 23.43 -18.15 2.59
C ASN A 41 23.04 -16.94 1.77
N ALA A 42 24.01 -16.41 1.02
CA ALA A 42 23.79 -15.37 0.06
C ALA A 42 22.69 -15.88 -0.86
N ARG A 43 21.46 -15.41 -0.62
CA ARG A 43 20.30 -15.80 -1.41
C ARG A 43 20.65 -15.39 -2.84
N PRO A 44 20.60 -16.29 -3.84
CA PRO A 44 20.94 -15.92 -5.19
C PRO A 44 20.09 -14.71 -5.57
N LYS A 45 20.76 -13.62 -5.97
CA LYS A 45 20.06 -12.45 -6.48
C LYS A 45 19.23 -12.91 -7.68
N ALA A 46 17.94 -12.60 -7.68
CA ALA A 46 17.09 -12.87 -8.82
C ALA A 46 17.73 -12.22 -10.06
N MET A 47 17.92 -13.02 -11.11
CA MET A 47 18.44 -12.54 -12.38
C MET A 47 17.47 -11.49 -12.92
N PRO A 48 17.96 -10.35 -13.46
CA PRO A 48 17.10 -9.36 -14.07
C PRO A 48 16.23 -10.02 -15.17
N PRO A 49 14.97 -9.58 -15.31
CA PRO A 49 14.08 -10.13 -16.32
C PRO A 49 14.72 -10.03 -17.71
N GLY A 50 14.70 -11.14 -18.45
CA GLY A 50 15.26 -11.19 -19.79
C GLY A 50 14.52 -10.23 -20.75
N PRO A 51 15.10 -9.93 -21.92
CA PRO A 51 14.57 -8.91 -22.84
C PRO A 51 13.13 -9.18 -23.29
N ARG A 52 12.72 -10.44 -23.38
CA ARG A 52 11.35 -10.83 -23.73
C ARG A 52 10.34 -10.50 -22.63
N LEU A 53 10.73 -10.67 -21.37
CA LEU A 53 9.87 -10.38 -20.22
C LEU A 53 9.77 -8.86 -20.02
N ALA A 54 10.91 -8.15 -20.12
CA ALA A 54 10.94 -6.69 -20.07
C ALA A 54 10.09 -6.06 -21.19
N ALA A 55 10.13 -6.63 -22.41
CA ALA A 55 9.28 -6.19 -23.51
C ALA A 55 7.79 -6.44 -23.20
N ALA A 56 7.44 -7.62 -22.69
CA ALA A 56 6.06 -7.96 -22.33
C ALA A 56 5.50 -7.03 -21.24
N ASP A 57 6.30 -6.69 -20.22
CA ASP A 57 5.89 -5.80 -19.12
C ASP A 57 5.78 -4.33 -19.56
N SER A 58 6.43 -3.95 -20.68
CA SER A 58 6.37 -2.59 -21.23
C SER A 58 5.21 -2.35 -22.19
N MET A 59 4.47 -3.40 -22.58
CA MET A 59 3.38 -3.25 -23.53
C MET A 59 2.18 -2.53 -22.88
N PRO A 60 1.50 -1.64 -23.62
CA PRO A 60 0.24 -1.07 -23.15
C PRO A 60 -0.75 -2.19 -22.83
N PRO A 61 -1.50 -2.08 -21.72
CA PRO A 61 -2.56 -3.04 -21.43
C PRO A 61 -3.59 -3.03 -22.58
N PRO A 62 -4.27 -4.17 -22.84
CA PRO A 62 -5.33 -4.23 -23.82
C PRO A 62 -6.38 -3.15 -23.57
N ALA A 63 -6.93 -2.57 -24.64
CA ALA A 63 -7.97 -1.56 -24.54
C ALA A 63 -9.16 -2.10 -23.74
N ASP A 64 -9.66 -1.30 -22.82
CA ASP A 64 -10.77 -1.73 -21.98
C ASP A 64 -12.07 -1.76 -22.78
N PRO A 65 -12.81 -2.87 -22.80
CA PRO A 65 -14.07 -2.96 -23.54
C PRO A 65 -15.19 -2.10 -22.91
N VAL A 66 -15.02 -1.65 -21.66
CA VAL A 66 -16.02 -0.86 -20.93
C VAL A 66 -15.50 0.56 -20.74
N SER A 67 -15.76 1.41 -21.74
CA SER A 67 -15.65 2.86 -21.60
C SER A 67 -16.95 3.40 -21.00
N GLN A 68 -16.85 4.07 -19.86
CA GLN A 68 -17.99 4.71 -19.21
C GLN A 68 -18.24 6.04 -19.89
N THR A 69 -19.33 6.14 -20.66
CA THR A 69 -19.74 7.40 -21.30
C THR A 69 -20.56 8.30 -20.38
N SER A 70 -20.73 7.91 -19.10
CA SER A 70 -21.62 8.59 -18.18
C SER A 70 -20.97 9.85 -17.59
N SER A 71 -21.68 10.97 -17.67
CA SER A 71 -21.25 12.28 -17.16
C SER A 71 -21.26 12.41 -15.63
N GLY A 72 -21.63 11.34 -14.91
CA GLY A 72 -21.73 11.38 -13.44
C GLY A 72 -20.38 11.63 -12.77
N GLY A 73 -19.30 11.10 -13.33
CA GLY A 73 -17.94 11.38 -12.87
C GLY A 73 -17.57 12.85 -13.06
N ASP A 74 -17.89 13.40 -14.24
CA ASP A 74 -17.59 14.79 -14.58
C ASP A 74 -18.28 15.77 -13.64
N PHE A 75 -19.57 15.57 -13.38
CA PHE A 75 -20.32 16.37 -12.43
C PHE A 75 -19.70 16.34 -11.02
N MET A 76 -19.22 15.19 -10.55
CA MET A 76 -18.58 15.10 -9.23
C MET A 76 -17.22 15.82 -9.19
N VAL A 77 -16.48 15.85 -10.31
CA VAL A 77 -15.25 16.64 -10.41
C VAL A 77 -15.56 18.14 -10.30
N ASP A 78 -16.64 18.62 -10.95
CA ASP A 78 -17.09 19.99 -10.78
C ASP A 78 -17.47 20.30 -9.33
N VAL A 79 -18.19 19.39 -8.66
CA VAL A 79 -18.51 19.53 -7.23
C VAL A 79 -17.23 19.64 -6.40
N PHE A 80 -16.21 18.81 -6.64
CA PHE A 80 -14.94 18.91 -5.91
C PHE A 80 -14.24 20.24 -6.11
N LYS A 81 -14.26 20.78 -7.34
CA LYS A 81 -13.73 22.11 -7.64
C LYS A 81 -14.50 23.21 -6.91
N THR A 82 -15.83 23.11 -6.82
CA THR A 82 -16.64 24.09 -6.06
C THR A 82 -16.40 24.05 -4.56
N LEU A 83 -15.98 22.91 -4.03
CA LEU A 83 -15.63 22.72 -2.62
C LEU A 83 -14.18 23.12 -2.30
N ASP A 84 -13.42 23.56 -3.30
CA ASP A 84 -12.01 23.96 -3.19
C ASP A 84 -11.12 22.85 -2.59
N ILE A 85 -11.34 21.61 -3.04
CA ILE A 85 -10.54 20.45 -2.64
C ILE A 85 -9.26 20.41 -3.48
N ASP A 86 -8.12 20.70 -2.86
CA ASP A 86 -6.83 20.71 -3.54
C ASP A 86 -6.32 19.31 -3.93
N TYR A 87 -6.64 18.30 -3.13
CA TYR A 87 -6.08 16.95 -3.26
C TYR A 87 -7.14 15.86 -3.05
N LEU A 88 -7.14 14.87 -3.94
CA LEU A 88 -8.04 13.73 -3.89
C LEU A 88 -7.24 12.41 -3.84
N ALA A 89 -7.28 11.73 -2.70
CA ALA A 89 -6.70 10.39 -2.56
C ALA A 89 -7.77 9.34 -2.91
N MET A 90 -7.52 8.54 -3.94
CA MET A 90 -8.46 7.51 -4.41
C MET A 90 -7.82 6.14 -4.40
N ASN A 91 -8.61 5.12 -4.04
CA ASN A 91 -8.20 3.72 -4.17
C ASN A 91 -8.74 3.16 -5.49
N CYS A 92 -7.91 2.37 -6.19
CA CYS A 92 -8.26 1.74 -7.45
C CYS A 92 -9.37 0.69 -7.25
N ALA A 93 -10.54 0.91 -7.87
CA ALA A 93 -11.62 -0.07 -7.95
C ALA A 93 -12.36 0.05 -9.29
N SER A 94 -12.89 -1.07 -9.79
CA SER A 94 -13.66 -1.09 -11.04
C SER A 94 -14.93 -0.25 -10.96
N SER A 95 -15.58 -0.21 -9.79
CA SER A 95 -16.78 0.61 -9.53
C SER A 95 -16.51 2.11 -9.59
N PHE A 96 -15.27 2.56 -9.39
CA PHE A 96 -14.89 3.98 -9.38
C PHE A 96 -14.20 4.43 -10.67
N ARG A 97 -14.19 3.58 -11.70
CA ARG A 97 -13.51 3.85 -12.97
C ARG A 97 -13.94 5.18 -13.59
N GLY A 98 -15.24 5.45 -13.67
CA GLY A 98 -15.75 6.68 -14.28
C GLY A 98 -15.25 7.95 -13.57
N LEU A 99 -15.09 7.91 -12.24
CA LEU A 99 -14.56 9.05 -11.50
C LEU A 99 -13.04 9.22 -11.71
N HIS A 100 -12.28 8.13 -11.78
CA HIS A 100 -10.84 8.19 -12.10
C HIS A 100 -10.60 8.76 -13.51
N GLU A 101 -11.44 8.36 -14.47
CA GLU A 101 -11.37 8.87 -15.83
C GLU A 101 -11.72 10.37 -15.87
N ALA A 102 -12.80 10.78 -15.19
CA ALA A 102 -13.23 12.16 -15.13
C ALA A 102 -12.17 13.10 -14.53
N VAL A 103 -11.51 12.72 -13.44
CA VAL A 103 -10.45 13.55 -12.81
C VAL A 103 -9.32 13.85 -13.81
N ILE A 104 -8.96 12.86 -14.64
CA ILE A 104 -7.89 13.01 -15.63
C ILE A 104 -8.38 13.79 -16.86
N ASN A 105 -9.49 13.35 -17.47
CA ASN A 105 -9.95 13.85 -18.77
C ASN A 105 -10.74 15.16 -18.67
N HIS A 106 -11.61 15.29 -17.66
CA HIS A 106 -12.42 16.49 -17.44
C HIS A 106 -11.78 17.44 -16.43
N GLY A 107 -11.24 16.90 -15.33
CA GLY A 107 -10.58 17.67 -14.27
C GLY A 107 -9.29 18.34 -14.73
N GLY A 108 -8.60 17.74 -15.71
CA GLY A 108 -7.30 18.17 -16.20
C GLY A 108 -6.15 17.88 -15.23
N ASN A 109 -6.38 17.03 -14.22
CA ASN A 109 -5.42 16.72 -13.16
C ASN A 109 -4.86 17.98 -12.46
N THR A 110 -5.73 18.97 -12.25
CA THR A 110 -5.40 20.25 -11.62
C THR A 110 -6.50 20.62 -10.62
N LYS A 111 -6.24 20.34 -9.34
CA LYS A 111 -7.06 20.71 -8.18
C LYS A 111 -8.57 20.43 -8.35
N PRO A 112 -9.04 19.23 -7.99
CA PRO A 112 -8.30 17.98 -7.77
C PRO A 112 -8.10 17.17 -9.05
#